data_AF-A0A6N8IGL8-F1
#
_entry.id   AF-A0A6N8IGL8-F1
#
_cell.length_a   1.000
_cell.length_b   1.000
_cell.length_c   1.000
_cell.angle_alpha   90.00
_cell.angle_beta   90.00
_cell.angle_gamma   90.00
#
_symmetry.space_group_name_H-M   'P 1'
#
loop_
_entity.id
_entity.type
_entity.pdbx_description
1 polymer ?
#
loop_
_entity_poly.entity_id
_entity_poly.type
_entity_poly.pdbx_seq_one_letter_code
_entity_poly.pdbx_strand_id
1 'polypeptide(L)'
;MADETLEILKASQIPSNVLLRHLRLDPDYVDDLEMQSVSAAYDAALSYVYERCGIDAAYADEHPDIAIAVLVLARDMYDNRSLYVDKSNVNRAAESILSCHDFNLI
;
A
#
# COMPACT_ATOMS: atom_id res chain seq x y z
N MET A 1 -16.38 12.19 27.24
CA MET A 1 -17.22 12.20 26.02
C MET A 1 -16.36 11.64 24.91
N ALA A 2 -16.93 10.74 24.12
CA ALA A 2 -16.30 9.91 23.09
C ALA A 2 -15.30 8.87 23.63
N ASP A 3 -15.74 7.63 23.49
CA ASP A 3 -15.03 6.37 23.60
C ASP A 3 -13.76 6.38 22.74
N GLU A 4 -12.59 6.50 23.36
CA GLU A 4 -11.28 6.44 22.70
C GLU A 4 -10.87 4.97 22.54
N THR A 5 -11.78 4.14 22.02
CA THR A 5 -11.36 2.90 21.36
C THR A 5 -10.54 3.37 20.16
N LEU A 6 -9.21 3.25 20.23
CA LEU A 6 -8.32 3.38 19.07
C LEU A 6 -8.98 2.60 17.93
N GLU A 7 -9.60 3.32 16.97
CA GLU A 7 -10.24 2.67 15.84
C GLU A 7 -9.19 1.77 15.20
N ILE A 8 -9.46 0.48 15.23
CA ILE A 8 -8.57 -0.52 14.69
C ILE A 8 -8.41 -0.20 13.20
N LEU A 9 -7.17 0.07 12.78
CA LEU A 9 -6.88 0.42 11.39
C LEU A 9 -7.15 -0.80 10.51
N LYS A 10 -8.14 -0.67 9.63
CA LYS A 10 -8.50 -1.71 8.65
C LYS A 10 -7.64 -1.57 7.41
N ALA A 11 -7.08 -2.68 6.95
CA ALA A 11 -6.19 -2.69 5.79
C ALA A 11 -6.90 -2.26 4.50
N SER A 12 -8.17 -2.62 4.34
CA SER A 12 -8.98 -2.29 3.15
C SER A 12 -9.57 -0.87 3.19
N GLN A 13 -9.62 -0.24 4.37
CA GLN A 13 -10.27 1.05 4.60
C GLN A 13 -9.38 2.01 5.38
N ILE A 14 -8.16 2.23 4.89
CA ILE A 14 -7.27 3.22 5.48
C ILE A 14 -7.79 4.63 5.16
N PRO A 15 -8.03 5.49 6.17
CA PRO A 15 -8.43 6.88 5.94
C PRO A 15 -7.37 7.65 5.14
N SER A 16 -7.81 8.45 4.16
CA SER A 16 -6.91 9.20 3.26
C SER A 16 -5.92 10.10 4.00
N ASN A 17 -6.34 10.72 5.11
CA ASN A 17 -5.45 11.55 5.94
C ASN A 17 -4.31 10.74 6.60
N VAL A 18 -4.58 9.50 7.02
CA VAL A 18 -3.57 8.59 7.59
C VAL A 18 -2.62 8.15 6.49
N LEU A 19 -3.14 7.77 5.34
CA LEU A 19 -2.35 7.39 4.17
C LEU A 19 -1.41 8.53 3.73
N LEU A 20 -1.95 9.72 3.47
CA LEU A 20 -1.17 10.89 3.05
C LEU A 20 -0.08 11.26 4.07
N ARG A 21 -0.42 11.27 5.37
CA ARG A 21 0.57 11.53 6.43
C ARG A 21 1.66 10.47 6.49
N HIS A 22 1.32 9.19 6.25
CA HIS A 22 2.30 8.11 6.18
C HIS A 22 3.29 8.30 5.02
N LEU A 23 2.78 8.81 3.89
CA LEU A 23 3.57 9.19 2.71
C LEU A 23 4.30 10.54 2.88
N ARG A 24 4.17 11.21 4.05
CA ARG A 24 4.73 12.54 4.34
C ARG A 24 4.19 13.64 3.43
N LEU A 25 2.96 13.48 2.96
CA LEU A 25 2.20 14.48 2.22
C LEU A 25 1.30 15.24 3.19
N ASP A 26 1.17 16.55 2.96
CA ASP A 26 0.24 17.39 3.71
C ASP A 26 -1.12 17.39 2.99
N PRO A 27 -2.21 16.89 3.63
CA PRO A 27 -3.53 16.82 3.01
C PRO A 27 -4.05 18.15 2.45
N ASP A 28 -3.61 19.28 2.99
CA ASP A 28 -4.06 20.61 2.55
C ASP A 28 -3.41 21.06 1.23
N TYR A 29 -2.33 20.38 0.79
CA TYR A 29 -1.54 20.75 -0.40
C TYR A 29 -1.52 19.66 -1.49
N VAL A 30 -2.27 18.58 -1.31
CA VAL A 30 -2.38 17.48 -2.27
C VAL A 30 -3.48 17.79 -3.27
N ASP A 31 -3.15 17.78 -4.55
CA ASP A 31 -4.12 17.93 -5.64
C ASP A 31 -4.77 16.60 -6.05
N ASP A 32 -5.79 16.66 -6.92
CA ASP A 32 -6.53 15.49 -7.37
C ASP A 32 -5.66 14.47 -8.11
N LEU A 33 -4.60 14.89 -8.79
CA LEU A 33 -3.70 14.01 -9.55
C LEU A 33 -2.73 13.29 -8.62
N GLU A 34 -2.21 13.99 -7.63
CA GLU A 34 -1.38 13.41 -6.59
C GLU A 34 -2.19 12.42 -5.74
N MET A 35 -3.43 12.76 -5.39
CA MET A 35 -4.33 11.85 -4.67
C MET A 35 -4.64 10.58 -5.47
N GLN A 36 -4.83 10.68 -6.79
CA GLN A 36 -4.97 9.50 -7.66
C GLN A 36 -3.73 8.61 -7.65
N SER A 37 -2.54 9.20 -7.65
CA SER A 37 -1.28 8.46 -7.60
C SER A 37 -1.11 7.74 -6.25
N VAL A 38 -1.49 8.39 -5.15
CA VAL A 38 -1.51 7.80 -3.81
C VAL A 38 -2.50 6.63 -3.72
N SER A 39 -3.72 6.82 -4.26
CA SER A 39 -4.75 5.76 -4.29
C SER A 39 -4.26 4.55 -5.08
N ALA A 40 -3.66 4.75 -6.26
CA ALA A 40 -3.16 3.67 -7.08
C ALA A 40 -2.05 2.86 -6.38
N ALA A 41 -1.15 3.53 -5.63
CA ALA A 41 -0.12 2.86 -4.85
C ALA A 41 -0.70 2.05 -3.69
N TYR A 42 -1.71 2.58 -3.01
CA TYR A 42 -2.44 1.87 -1.95
C TYR A 42 -3.19 0.64 -2.48
N ASP A 43 -3.93 0.79 -3.59
CA ASP A 43 -4.67 -0.31 -4.20
C ASP A 43 -3.73 -1.43 -4.68
N ALA A 44 -2.58 -1.07 -5.27
CA ALA A 44 -1.55 -2.02 -5.67
C ALA A 44 -0.93 -2.76 -4.47
N ALA A 45 -0.64 -2.05 -3.38
CA ALA A 45 -0.14 -2.65 -2.15
C ALA A 45 -1.15 -3.62 -1.52
N LEU A 46 -2.42 -3.25 -1.52
CA LEU A 46 -3.51 -4.09 -1.02
C LEU A 46 -3.65 -5.38 -1.84
N SER A 47 -3.71 -5.25 -3.17
CA SER A 47 -3.80 -6.39 -4.08
C SER A 47 -2.61 -7.33 -3.93
N TYR A 48 -1.41 -6.76 -3.83
CA TYR A 48 -0.19 -7.53 -3.61
C TYR A 48 -0.27 -8.38 -2.33
N VAL A 49 -0.72 -7.79 -1.22
CA VAL A 49 -0.86 -8.51 0.06
C VAL A 49 -1.89 -9.65 -0.06
N TYR A 50 -3.04 -9.38 -0.68
CA TYR A 50 -4.10 -10.39 -0.87
C TYR A 50 -3.59 -11.59 -1.67
N GLU A 51 -2.95 -11.34 -2.81
CA GLU A 51 -2.43 -12.40 -3.67
C GLU A 51 -1.24 -13.12 -3.05
N ARG A 52 -0.30 -12.39 -2.47
CA ARG A 52 0.94 -12.95 -1.91
C ARG A 52 0.69 -13.83 -0.68
N CYS A 53 -0.29 -13.46 0.14
CA CYS A 53 -0.66 -14.20 1.35
C CYS A 53 -1.85 -15.15 1.15
N GLY A 54 -2.59 -15.03 0.04
CA GLY A 54 -3.79 -15.82 -0.22
C GLY A 54 -4.93 -15.52 0.77
N ILE A 55 -5.07 -14.25 1.15
CA ILE A 55 -6.08 -13.78 2.12
C ILE A 55 -7.10 -12.86 1.45
N ASP A 56 -8.26 -12.68 2.09
CA ASP A 56 -9.28 -11.74 1.66
C ASP A 56 -9.30 -10.46 2.50
N ALA A 57 -10.14 -9.51 2.10
CA ALA A 57 -10.29 -8.24 2.79
C ALA A 57 -10.83 -8.39 4.23
N ALA A 58 -11.68 -9.39 4.49
CA ALA A 58 -12.24 -9.60 5.82
C ALA A 58 -11.15 -10.02 6.81
N TYR A 59 -10.30 -10.98 6.41
CA TYR A 59 -9.14 -11.37 7.20
C TYR A 59 -8.16 -10.19 7.36
N ALA A 60 -7.87 -9.46 6.28
CA ALA A 60 -6.96 -8.33 6.36
C ALA A 60 -7.44 -7.22 7.32
N ASP A 61 -8.75 -7.01 7.43
CA ASP A 61 -9.35 -6.01 8.31
C ASP A 61 -9.45 -6.45 9.78
N GLU A 62 -9.46 -7.75 10.05
CA GLU A 62 -9.39 -8.32 11.40
C GLU A 62 -7.97 -8.24 12.00
N HIS A 63 -6.97 -8.02 11.15
CA HIS A 63 -5.55 -8.08 11.47
C HIS A 63 -4.87 -6.71 11.27
N PRO A 64 -4.75 -5.88 12.33
CA PRO A 64 -4.34 -4.47 12.20
C PRO A 64 -2.86 -4.30 11.78
N ASP A 65 -2.04 -5.31 12.03
CA ASP A 65 -0.65 -5.40 11.58
C ASP A 65 -0.53 -5.48 10.05
N ILE A 66 -1.52 -6.08 9.38
CA ILE A 66 -1.60 -6.09 7.92
C ILE A 66 -1.81 -4.68 7.37
N ALA A 67 -2.62 -3.85 8.05
CA ALA A 67 -2.81 -2.45 7.64
C ALA A 67 -1.49 -1.65 7.69
N ILE A 68 -0.62 -1.92 8.68
CA ILE A 68 0.72 -1.33 8.74
C ILE A 68 1.61 -1.83 7.59
N ALA A 69 1.56 -3.12 7.27
CA ALA A 69 2.31 -3.66 6.13
C ALA A 69 1.87 -3.02 4.80
N VAL A 70 0.56 -2.84 4.59
CA VAL A 70 0.00 -2.15 3.41
C VAL A 70 0.49 -0.69 3.34
N LEU A 71 0.52 0.05 4.46
CA LEU A 71 1.04 1.42 4.49
C LEU A 71 2.51 1.51 4.06
N VAL A 72 3.35 0.59 4.56
CA VAL A 72 4.77 0.54 4.21
C VAL A 72 4.96 0.23 2.72
N LEU A 73 4.20 -0.72 2.19
CA LEU A 73 4.23 -1.09 0.77
C LEU A 73 3.72 0.04 -0.12
N ALA A 74 2.61 0.69 0.24
CA ALA A 74 2.05 1.81 -0.50
C ALA A 74 3.06 2.97 -0.59
N ARG A 75 3.78 3.23 0.51
CA ARG A 75 4.86 4.22 0.52
C ARG A 75 6.02 3.82 -0.40
N ASP A 76 6.48 2.57 -0.34
CA ASP A 76 7.56 2.09 -1.21
C ASP A 76 7.18 2.19 -2.70
N MET A 77 5.95 1.84 -3.05
CA MET A 77 5.41 1.97 -4.42
C MET A 77 5.26 3.43 -4.85
N TYR A 78 4.88 4.32 -3.94
CA TYR A 78 4.74 5.75 -4.23
C TYR A 78 6.08 6.47 -4.38
N ASP A 79 7.05 6.17 -3.51
CA ASP A 79 8.39 6.77 -3.52
C ASP A 79 9.21 6.24 -4.71
N ASN A 80 9.13 4.94 -5.01
CA ASN A 80 9.91 4.29 -6.08
C ASN A 80 9.08 4.10 -7.36
N ARG A 81 8.85 5.18 -8.10
CA ARG A 81 8.04 5.16 -9.36
C ARG A 81 8.80 4.65 -10.60
N SER A 82 10.09 4.38 -10.48
CA SER A 82 10.92 3.86 -11.57
C SER A 82 11.23 2.38 -11.33
N LEU A 83 11.17 1.58 -12.40
CA LEU A 83 11.55 0.16 -12.36
C LEU A 83 13.04 -0.03 -12.04
N TYR A 84 13.87 0.99 -12.28
CA TYR A 84 15.29 0.97 -12.00
C TYR A 84 15.61 2.07 -10.99
N VAL A 85 16.14 1.68 -9.83
CA VAL A 85 16.52 2.62 -8.75
C VAL A 85 17.95 3.14 -8.98
N ASP A 86 18.75 2.41 -9.75
CA ASP A 86 20.00 2.81 -10.41
C ASP A 86 20.26 1.82 -11.57
N LYS A 87 21.18 2.12 -12.49
CA LYS A 87 21.44 1.42 -13.78
C LYS A 87 21.58 -0.12 -13.74
N SER A 88 21.54 -0.76 -12.57
CA SER A 88 21.63 -2.21 -12.40
C SER A 88 20.71 -2.80 -11.32
N ASN A 89 19.93 -2.01 -10.58
CA ASN A 89 19.07 -2.52 -9.50
C ASN A 89 17.59 -2.36 -9.87
N VAL A 90 16.93 -3.50 -10.08
CA VAL A 90 15.48 -3.58 -10.28
C VAL A 90 14.78 -3.19 -8.99
N ASN A 91 13.70 -2.43 -9.12
CA ASN A 91 12.81 -2.07 -8.03
C ASN A 91 12.20 -3.35 -7.44
N ARG A 92 12.50 -3.62 -6.17
CA ARG A 92 12.08 -4.85 -5.48
C ARG A 92 10.57 -4.95 -5.31
N ALA A 93 9.85 -3.84 -5.16
CA ALA A 93 8.39 -3.88 -5.14
C ALA A 93 7.84 -4.32 -6.49
N ALA A 94 8.34 -3.74 -7.59
CA ALA A 94 7.94 -4.14 -8.93
C ALA A 94 8.30 -5.62 -9.23
N GLU A 95 9.50 -6.07 -8.86
CA GLU A 95 9.92 -7.48 -8.99
C GLU A 95 9.02 -8.42 -8.18
N SER A 96 8.69 -8.04 -6.94
CA SER A 96 7.85 -8.86 -6.06
C SER A 96 6.42 -9.00 -6.58
N ILE A 97 5.83 -7.92 -7.10
CA ILE A 97 4.50 -7.96 -7.73
C ILE A 97 4.55 -8.85 -8.97
N LEU A 98 5.54 -8.65 -9.85
CA LEU A 98 5.69 -9.45 -11.07
C LEU A 98 5.86 -10.94 -10.74
N SER A 99 6.59 -11.28 -9.68
CA SER A 99 6.74 -12.66 -9.21
C SER A 99 5.43 -13.29 -8.71
N CYS A 100 4.46 -12.51 -8.25
CA CYS A 100 3.13 -13.04 -7.86
C CYS A 100 2.28 -13.40 -9.08
N HIS A 101 2.52 -12.74 -10.22
CA HIS A 101 1.82 -12.98 -11.48
C HIS A 101 2.66 -13.77 -12.50
N ASP A 102 3.82 -14.30 -12.09
CA ASP A 102 4.65 -15.12 -12.98
C ASP A 102 4.11 -16.55 -13.07
N PHE A 103 3.18 -16.74 -14.01
CA PHE A 103 2.59 -18.05 -14.31
C PHE A 103 3.51 -18.94 -15.16
N ASN A 104 4.73 -18.50 -15.51
CA ASN A 104 5.69 -19.31 -16.27
C ASN A 104 6.58 -20.22 -15.39
N LEU A 105 6.38 -20.25 -14.06
CA LEU A 105 7.11 -21.13 -13.13
C LEU A 105 6.61 -22.60 -13.16
N ILE A 106 6.40 -23.17 -14.35
CA ILE A 106 6.02 -24.58 -14.55
C ILE A 106 7.25 -25.49 -14.60
#